data_AF-A0A2M7DXX3-F1
#
_entry.id   AF-A0A2M7DXX3-F1
#
_cell.length_a   1.000
_cell.length_b   1.000
_cell.length_c   1.000
_cell.angle_alpha   90.00
_cell.angle_beta   90.00
_cell.angle_gamma   90.00
#
_symmetry.space_group_name_H-M   'P 1'
#
loop_
_entity.id
_entity.type
_entity.pdbx_description
1 polymer ?
#
loop_
_entity_poly.entity_id
_entity_poly.type
_entity_poly.pdbx_seq_one_letter_code
_entity_poly.pdbx_strand_id
1 'polypeptide(L)'
;KFATQQEKLKGMYIPYWTYDSKTYTKYTGERGDDYQATESYTTTENGKSVTKTRTVTKTRWHSVSGSVNNIFDDILVLASKSLPKKYTEKLEPWDLDQLVNYDEKFLSGFRTETYQVDMKEGFVEAKLKMEPIIKQTICKNIGGDHQRISTKSTTYNNVTFKHVLLPVWISAYKYNSKVYRFLVNGRTGEVQGERPWSWIKITLTIVIVAAVIGGIIWYFNR
;
A
#
# COMPACT_ATOMS: atom_id res chain seq x y z
N LYS A 1 -24.01 21.16 -14.69
CA LYS A 1 -22.80 21.91 -15.07
C LYS A 1 -21.76 20.92 -15.59
N PHE A 2 -21.55 20.91 -16.91
CA PHE A 2 -20.52 20.09 -17.55
C PHE A 2 -19.12 20.58 -17.15
N ALA A 3 -18.18 19.66 -16.98
CA ALA A 3 -16.79 20.01 -16.68
C ALA A 3 -16.19 20.70 -17.91
N THR A 4 -15.92 21.99 -17.82
CA THR A 4 -15.16 22.71 -18.85
C THR A 4 -13.73 22.22 -18.80
N GLN A 5 -13.32 21.43 -19.79
CA GLN A 5 -11.98 20.86 -19.92
C GLN A 5 -11.01 21.96 -20.39
N GLN A 6 -10.65 22.88 -19.49
CA GLN A 6 -9.86 24.07 -19.84
C GLN A 6 -8.35 23.90 -19.68
N GLU A 7 -7.86 22.78 -19.13
CA GLU A 7 -6.43 22.49 -19.06
C GLU A 7 -6.04 21.26 -19.88
N LYS A 8 -5.29 21.52 -20.96
CA LYS A 8 -4.59 20.52 -21.77
C LYS A 8 -3.75 19.61 -20.87
N LEU A 9 -3.65 18.33 -21.23
CA LEU A 9 -2.71 17.39 -20.63
C LEU A 9 -1.29 17.97 -20.73
N LYS A 10 -0.59 18.10 -19.61
CA LYS A 10 0.78 18.65 -19.55
C LYS A 10 1.74 17.52 -19.21
N GLY A 11 2.79 17.38 -20.00
CA GLY A 11 3.90 16.49 -19.70
C GLY A 11 4.84 17.13 -18.68
N MET A 12 5.24 16.36 -17.68
CA MET A 12 6.18 16.78 -16.65
C MET A 12 7.17 15.66 -16.33
N TYR A 13 8.43 16.01 -16.09
CA TYR A 13 9.38 15.15 -15.40
C TYR A 13 9.39 15.47 -13.91
N ILE A 14 9.10 14.46 -13.11
CA ILE A 14 9.06 14.56 -11.65
C ILE A 14 10.33 13.95 -11.08
N PRO A 15 10.99 14.60 -10.11
CA PRO A 15 12.17 14.07 -9.46
C PRO A 15 11.82 12.96 -8.48
N TYR A 16 12.61 11.89 -8.53
CA TYR A 16 12.58 10.75 -7.63
C TYR A 16 14.00 10.40 -7.17
N TRP A 17 14.08 9.80 -5.99
CA TRP A 17 15.27 9.09 -5.53
C TRP A 17 15.03 7.59 -5.71
N THR A 18 16.00 6.87 -6.25
CA THR A 18 16.07 5.41 -6.08
C THR A 18 17.12 5.09 -5.03
N TYR A 19 16.87 4.10 -4.19
CA TYR A 19 17.80 3.65 -3.16
C TYR A 19 18.05 2.16 -3.27
N ASP A 20 19.34 1.80 -3.27
CA ASP A 20 19.77 0.42 -3.11
C ASP A 20 20.36 0.27 -1.71
N SER A 21 20.07 -0.85 -1.06
CA SER A 21 20.60 -1.13 0.27
C SER A 21 20.61 -2.62 0.58
N LYS A 22 21.63 -3.06 1.31
CA LYS A 22 21.64 -4.37 1.94
C LYS A 22 21.31 -4.20 3.41
N THR A 23 20.27 -4.89 3.89
CA THR A 23 19.88 -4.82 5.29
C THR A 23 20.21 -6.11 6.02
N TYR A 24 20.68 -5.97 7.24
CA TYR A 24 20.81 -7.06 8.19
C TYR A 24 19.93 -6.76 9.40
N THR A 25 18.99 -7.66 9.70
CA THR A 25 18.00 -7.47 10.76
C THR A 25 18.07 -8.60 11.76
N LYS A 26 18.34 -8.28 13.03
CA LYS A 26 18.17 -9.21 14.16
C LYS A 26 16.76 -9.08 14.72
N TYR A 27 16.16 -10.17 15.16
CA TYR A 27 14.81 -10.17 15.72
C TYR A 27 14.63 -11.17 16.86
N THR A 28 13.62 -10.91 17.69
CA THR A 28 13.02 -11.87 18.64
C THR A 28 11.51 -11.91 18.45
N GLY A 29 10.90 -13.04 18.74
CA GLY A 29 9.48 -13.24 18.54
C GLY A 29 8.97 -14.58 19.03
N GLU A 30 7.78 -14.95 18.56
CA GLU A 30 7.14 -16.22 18.88
C GLU A 30 6.65 -16.88 17.59
N ARG A 31 6.85 -18.20 17.51
CA ARG A 31 6.26 -19.09 16.51
C ARG A 31 5.01 -19.72 17.10
N GLY A 32 3.90 -19.64 16.39
CA GLY A 32 2.65 -20.30 16.74
C GLY A 32 2.41 -21.49 15.81
N ASP A 33 2.30 -22.69 16.37
CA ASP A 33 1.90 -23.89 15.63
C ASP A 33 0.49 -24.33 16.07
N ASP A 34 -0.41 -24.47 15.11
CA ASP A 34 -1.79 -24.83 15.36
C ASP A 34 -1.94 -26.34 15.56
N TYR A 35 -2.76 -26.71 16.54
CA TYR A 35 -3.12 -28.09 16.81
C TYR A 35 -4.60 -28.21 17.13
N GLN A 36 -5.18 -29.34 16.75
CA GLN A 36 -6.57 -29.67 17.08
C GLN A 36 -6.63 -30.22 18.49
N ALA A 37 -7.52 -29.66 19.31
CA ALA A 37 -7.79 -30.10 20.67
C ALA A 37 -9.28 -30.37 20.85
N THR A 38 -9.62 -31.38 21.63
CA THR A 38 -11.00 -31.65 22.03
C THR A 38 -11.31 -30.86 23.30
N GLU A 39 -12.37 -30.06 23.28
CA GLU A 39 -12.87 -29.31 24.43
C GLU A 39 -14.26 -29.81 24.81
N SER A 40 -14.45 -30.11 26.09
CA SER A 40 -15.76 -30.45 26.65
C SER A 40 -16.50 -29.18 27.06
N TYR A 41 -17.76 -29.06 26.68
CA TYR A 41 -18.64 -27.98 27.11
C TYR A 41 -20.00 -28.54 27.53
N THR A 42 -20.66 -27.86 28.47
CA THR A 42 -21.99 -28.25 28.94
C THR A 42 -23.03 -27.42 28.21
N THR A 43 -24.07 -28.08 27.69
CA THR A 43 -25.22 -27.44 27.05
C THR A 43 -26.51 -28.05 27.57
N THR A 44 -27.63 -27.34 27.45
CA THR A 44 -28.94 -27.85 27.86
C THR A 44 -29.66 -28.41 26.64
N GLU A 45 -29.92 -29.72 26.64
CA GLU A 45 -30.79 -30.37 25.65
C GLU A 45 -31.97 -31.01 26.37
N ASN A 46 -33.19 -30.71 25.91
CA ASN A 46 -34.43 -31.20 26.52
C ASN A 46 -34.53 -30.92 28.04
N GLY A 47 -34.08 -29.74 28.48
CA GLY A 47 -34.13 -29.33 29.89
C GLY A 47 -33.12 -30.02 30.82
N LYS A 48 -32.21 -30.85 30.27
CA LYS A 48 -31.15 -31.52 31.02
C LYS A 48 -29.78 -30.99 30.60
N SER A 49 -28.89 -30.80 31.56
CA SER A 49 -27.48 -30.49 31.29
C SER A 49 -26.78 -31.70 30.70
N VAL A 50 -26.26 -31.57 29.49
CA VAL A 50 -25.51 -32.61 28.76
C VAL A 50 -24.11 -32.08 28.45
N THR A 51 -23.09 -32.88 28.73
CA THR A 51 -21.70 -32.58 28.32
C THR A 51 -21.46 -33.08 26.91
N LYS A 52 -21.00 -32.19 26.04
CA LYS A 52 -20.62 -32.49 24.66
C LYS A 52 -19.16 -32.12 24.41
N THR A 53 -18.56 -32.73 23.41
CA THR A 53 -17.22 -32.39 22.96
C THR A 53 -17.28 -31.69 21.61
N ARG A 54 -16.37 -30.73 21.39
CA ARG A 54 -16.12 -30.13 20.09
C ARG A 54 -14.62 -30.08 19.82
N THR A 55 -14.26 -30.15 18.54
CA THR A 55 -12.87 -29.93 18.11
C THR A 55 -12.65 -28.42 17.98
N VAL A 56 -11.60 -27.92 18.62
CA VAL A 56 -11.16 -26.53 18.54
C VAL A 56 -9.70 -26.46 18.08
N THR A 57 -9.38 -25.49 17.23
CA THR A 57 -7.99 -25.16 16.89
C THR A 57 -7.39 -24.32 18.02
N LYS A 58 -6.27 -24.76 18.59
CA LYS A 58 -5.46 -24.00 19.55
C LYS A 58 -4.08 -23.76 18.97
N THR A 59 -3.46 -22.64 19.32
CA THR A 59 -2.09 -22.31 18.90
C THR A 59 -1.13 -22.50 20.06
N ARG A 60 -0.04 -23.25 19.83
CA ARG A 60 1.07 -23.38 20.77
C ARG A 60 2.17 -22.39 20.40
N TRP A 61 2.55 -21.53 21.34
CA TRP A 61 3.58 -20.51 21.13
C TRP A 61 4.94 -20.95 21.67
N HIS A 62 5.99 -20.74 20.88
CA HIS A 62 7.38 -20.99 21.24
C HIS A 62 8.24 -19.76 20.93
N SER A 63 9.07 -19.33 21.88
CA SER A 63 10.00 -18.22 21.68
C SER A 63 11.05 -18.55 20.64
N VAL A 64 11.30 -17.61 19.74
CA VAL A 64 12.30 -17.73 18.68
C VAL A 64 13.11 -16.44 18.56
N SER A 65 14.35 -16.56 18.09
CA SER A 65 15.19 -15.44 17.72
C SER A 65 15.98 -15.81 16.47
N GLY A 66 16.41 -14.80 15.74
CA GLY A 66 17.12 -15.02 14.49
C GLY A 66 17.62 -13.73 13.86
N SER A 67 18.13 -13.88 12.64
CA SER A 67 18.49 -12.75 11.81
C SER A 67 18.20 -13.02 10.35
N VAL A 68 17.77 -11.99 9.62
CA VAL A 68 17.50 -12.05 8.18
C VAL A 68 18.34 -11.01 7.44
N ASN A 69 18.62 -11.30 6.18
CA ASN A 69 19.23 -10.36 5.25
C ASN A 69 18.24 -10.06 4.13
N ASN A 70 18.17 -8.80 3.71
CA ASN A 70 17.44 -8.40 2.51
C ASN A 70 18.35 -7.55 1.63
N ILE A 71 18.13 -7.66 0.32
CA ILE A 71 18.72 -6.77 -0.68
C ILE A 71 17.56 -6.00 -1.29
N PHE A 72 17.69 -4.69 -1.29
CA PHE A 72 16.78 -3.75 -1.91
C PHE A 72 17.49 -3.10 -3.07
N ASP A 73 16.82 -3.10 -4.22
CA ASP A 73 17.30 -2.53 -5.47
C ASP A 73 16.21 -1.60 -5.98
N ASP A 74 16.59 -0.35 -6.25
CA ASP A 74 15.74 0.72 -6.74
C ASP A 74 14.44 0.97 -5.95
N ILE A 75 14.55 1.09 -4.61
CA ILE A 75 13.42 1.59 -3.80
C ILE A 75 13.14 3.04 -4.16
N LEU A 76 12.01 3.25 -4.83
CA LEU A 76 11.63 4.52 -5.40
C LEU A 76 10.95 5.42 -4.37
N VAL A 77 11.39 6.66 -4.24
CA VAL A 77 10.85 7.68 -3.34
C VAL A 77 10.63 8.98 -4.10
N LEU A 78 9.43 9.54 -3.98
CA LEU A 78 9.10 10.82 -4.62
C LEU A 78 9.93 11.94 -4.01
N ALA A 79 10.67 12.68 -4.83
CA ALA A 79 11.51 13.78 -4.37
C ALA A 79 10.82 15.16 -4.49
N SER A 80 9.52 15.20 -4.83
CA SER A 80 8.71 16.42 -4.93
C SER A 80 7.59 16.46 -3.88
N LYS A 81 7.27 17.66 -3.38
CA LYS A 81 6.14 17.95 -2.48
C LYS A 81 4.95 18.58 -3.23
N SER A 82 5.07 18.81 -4.53
CA SER A 82 4.05 19.46 -5.37
C SER A 82 2.86 18.56 -5.69
N LEU A 83 3.04 17.25 -5.61
CA LEU A 83 2.03 16.25 -5.97
C LEU A 83 1.59 15.40 -4.78
N PRO A 84 0.29 15.06 -4.66
CA PRO A 84 -0.16 14.21 -3.57
C PRO A 84 0.43 12.80 -3.70
N LYS A 85 1.29 12.45 -2.73
CA LYS A 85 2.00 11.18 -2.65
C LYS A 85 1.13 9.93 -2.86
N LYS A 86 -0.09 9.95 -2.29
CA LYS A 86 -1.09 8.88 -2.42
C LYS A 86 -1.40 8.47 -3.85
N TYR A 87 -1.35 9.39 -4.81
CA TYR A 87 -1.64 9.10 -6.21
C TYR A 87 -0.38 8.83 -7.02
N THR A 88 0.73 9.50 -6.72
CA THR A 88 2.00 9.29 -7.41
C THR A 88 2.64 7.94 -7.09
N GLU A 89 2.54 7.45 -5.85
CA GLU A 89 3.01 6.10 -5.50
C GLU A 89 2.18 5.01 -6.19
N LYS A 90 0.93 5.30 -6.54
CA LYS A 90 0.07 4.36 -7.28
C LYS A 90 0.31 4.35 -8.78
N LEU A 91 1.20 5.21 -9.28
CA LEU A 91 1.67 5.14 -10.67
C LEU A 91 2.69 4.02 -10.86
N GLU A 92 3.23 3.47 -9.77
CA GLU A 92 4.06 2.26 -9.79
C GLU A 92 3.23 1.05 -10.31
N PRO A 93 3.85 0.09 -11.02
CA PRO A 93 5.28 -0.08 -11.22
C PRO A 93 5.88 0.82 -12.33
N TRP A 94 7.16 1.14 -12.18
CA TRP A 94 7.98 1.80 -13.20
C TRP A 94 8.96 0.81 -13.84
N ASP A 95 9.31 1.04 -15.09
CA ASP A 95 10.33 0.32 -15.86
C ASP A 95 11.71 0.93 -15.62
N LEU A 96 12.19 0.87 -14.38
CA LEU A 96 13.45 1.49 -13.96
C LEU A 96 14.69 0.87 -14.63
N ASP A 97 14.58 -0.33 -15.17
CA ASP A 97 15.61 -1.00 -15.97
C ASP A 97 15.89 -0.28 -17.30
N GLN A 98 14.93 0.53 -17.78
CA GLN A 98 15.05 1.33 -19.01
C GLN A 98 15.56 2.76 -18.74
N LEU A 99 16.05 3.04 -17.53
CA LEU A 99 16.65 4.34 -17.22
C LEU A 99 17.88 4.60 -18.09
N VAL A 100 17.92 5.78 -18.67
CA VAL A 100 19.04 6.28 -19.47
C VAL A 100 19.75 7.42 -18.74
N ASN A 101 21.00 7.67 -19.12
CA ASN A 101 21.70 8.86 -18.66
C ASN A 101 20.92 10.11 -19.05
N TYR A 102 21.03 11.13 -18.19
CA TYR A 102 20.39 12.42 -18.42
C TYR A 102 20.81 13.01 -19.77
N ASP A 103 19.82 13.37 -20.60
CA ASP A 103 19.97 14.14 -21.83
C ASP A 103 18.89 15.24 -21.84
N GLU A 104 19.31 16.49 -22.01
CA GLU A 104 18.44 17.67 -22.05
C GLU A 104 17.36 17.58 -23.13
N LYS A 105 17.61 16.81 -24.20
CA LYS A 105 16.64 16.57 -25.27
C LYS A 105 15.35 15.96 -24.76
N PHE A 106 15.40 15.13 -23.71
CA PHE A 106 14.20 14.55 -23.11
C PHE A 106 13.34 15.60 -22.39
N LEU A 107 13.95 16.68 -21.89
CA LEU A 107 13.24 17.74 -21.18
C LEU A 107 12.64 18.78 -22.12
N SER A 108 13.07 18.82 -23.38
CA SER A 108 12.55 19.78 -24.36
C SER A 108 11.03 19.62 -24.51
N GLY A 109 10.28 20.70 -24.23
CA GLY A 109 8.81 20.71 -24.28
C GLY A 109 8.11 20.13 -23.05
N PHE A 110 8.84 19.60 -22.07
CA PHE A 110 8.31 19.13 -20.79
C PHE A 110 8.64 20.14 -19.68
N ARG A 111 7.79 20.18 -18.64
CA ARG A 111 8.15 20.88 -17.39
C ARG A 111 8.95 19.93 -16.52
N THR A 112 9.97 20.44 -15.84
CA THR A 112 10.74 19.63 -14.89
C THR A 112 10.70 20.31 -13.53
N GLU A 113 10.43 19.53 -12.49
CA GLU A 113 10.54 20.00 -11.12
C GLU A 113 11.93 19.69 -10.55
N THR A 114 12.46 20.62 -9.77
CA THR A 114 13.63 20.35 -8.91
C THR A 114 13.20 19.56 -7.69
N TYR A 115 14.06 18.69 -7.17
CA TYR A 115 13.80 17.99 -5.92
C TYR A 115 13.58 18.98 -4.76
N GLN A 116 12.62 18.66 -3.91
CA GLN A 116 12.23 19.40 -2.70
C GLN A 116 12.41 18.56 -1.43
N VAL A 117 12.60 17.24 -1.60
CA VAL A 117 12.97 16.28 -0.56
C VAL A 117 14.44 15.96 -0.76
N ASP A 118 15.25 16.21 0.26
CA ASP A 118 16.66 15.88 0.19
C ASP A 118 16.88 14.36 0.28
N MET A 119 18.06 13.90 -0.13
CA MET A 119 18.41 12.48 -0.16
C MET A 119 18.32 11.80 1.22
N LYS A 120 18.61 12.49 2.33
CA LYS A 120 18.52 11.91 3.68
C LYS A 120 17.07 11.80 4.14
N GLU A 121 16.26 12.83 3.88
CA GLU A 121 14.81 12.83 4.12
C GLU A 121 14.16 11.69 3.32
N GLY A 122 14.49 11.57 2.02
CA GLY A 122 14.01 10.50 1.15
C GLY A 122 14.42 9.10 1.63
N PHE A 123 15.61 8.95 2.22
CA PHE A 123 16.04 7.66 2.73
C PHE A 123 15.24 7.22 3.97
N VAL A 124 14.77 8.15 4.81
CA VAL A 124 13.84 7.83 5.90
C VAL A 124 12.55 7.23 5.36
N GLU A 125 12.05 7.78 4.25
CA GLU A 125 10.88 7.23 3.56
C GLU A 125 11.16 5.87 2.91
N ALA A 126 12.33 5.69 2.29
CA ALA A 126 12.73 4.41 1.72
C ALA A 126 12.73 3.29 2.79
N LYS A 127 13.20 3.58 4.01
CA LYS A 127 13.14 2.63 5.13
C LYS A 127 11.71 2.19 5.44
N LEU A 128 10.73 3.10 5.37
CA LEU A 128 9.32 2.76 5.56
C LEU A 128 8.79 1.84 4.45
N LYS A 129 9.27 1.99 3.22
CA LYS A 129 8.95 1.08 2.10
C LYS A 129 9.63 -0.29 2.22
N MET A 130 10.85 -0.35 2.76
CA MET A 130 11.59 -1.60 3.00
C MET A 130 11.00 -2.43 4.16
N GLU A 131 10.45 -1.75 5.16
CA GLU A 131 10.01 -2.33 6.44
C GLU A 131 8.99 -3.50 6.33
N PRO A 132 7.94 -3.44 5.47
CA PRO A 132 7.02 -4.56 5.27
C PRO A 132 7.71 -5.80 4.69
N ILE A 133 8.66 -5.61 3.77
CA ILE A 133 9.41 -6.71 3.13
C ILE A 133 10.34 -7.37 4.16
N ILE A 134 11.02 -6.58 4.99
CA ILE A 134 11.81 -7.09 6.12
C ILE A 134 10.92 -7.88 7.07
N LYS A 135 9.75 -7.33 7.44
CA LYS A 135 8.78 -8.01 8.32
C LYS A 135 8.32 -9.35 7.74
N GLN A 136 7.97 -9.38 6.46
CA GLN A 136 7.58 -10.60 5.76
C GLN A 136 8.71 -11.63 5.77
N THR A 137 9.95 -11.19 5.56
CA THR A 137 11.14 -12.06 5.57
C THR A 137 11.37 -12.65 6.97
N ILE A 138 11.21 -11.85 8.03
CA ILE A 138 11.25 -12.33 9.42
C ILE A 138 10.15 -13.37 9.66
N CYS A 139 8.89 -13.08 9.31
CA CYS A 139 7.80 -14.02 9.50
C CYS A 139 8.05 -15.35 8.77
N LYS A 140 8.58 -15.29 7.53
CA LYS A 140 8.97 -16.48 6.77
C LYS A 140 10.11 -17.25 7.45
N ASN A 141 11.06 -16.55 8.07
CA ASN A 141 12.15 -17.17 8.81
C ASN A 141 11.71 -17.81 10.13
N ILE A 142 10.73 -17.22 10.83
CA ILE A 142 10.09 -17.82 12.01
C ILE A 142 9.32 -19.10 11.64
N GLY A 143 8.54 -19.06 10.54
CA GLY A 143 7.69 -20.17 10.12
C GLY A 143 6.49 -20.42 11.05
N GLY A 144 5.94 -21.62 11.03
CA GLY A 144 4.71 -21.97 11.75
C GLY A 144 3.44 -21.40 11.09
N ASP A 145 2.31 -21.59 11.74
CA ASP A 145 1.00 -21.12 11.27
C ASP A 145 0.76 -19.64 11.60
N HIS A 146 1.29 -19.20 12.75
CA HIS A 146 1.21 -17.81 13.22
C HIS A 146 2.57 -17.28 13.64
N GLN A 147 2.81 -15.98 13.48
CA GLN A 147 4.06 -15.34 13.87
C GLN A 147 3.80 -14.06 14.65
N ARG A 148 4.58 -13.84 15.71
CA ARG A 148 4.64 -12.58 16.45
C ARG A 148 6.08 -12.10 16.49
N ILE A 149 6.28 -10.83 16.16
CA ILE A 149 7.60 -10.20 16.25
C ILE A 149 7.57 -9.30 17.48
N SER A 150 8.40 -9.60 18.47
CA SER A 150 8.51 -8.82 19.71
C SER A 150 9.48 -7.66 19.55
N THR A 151 10.66 -7.93 19.00
CA THR A 151 11.65 -6.89 18.71
C THR A 151 12.32 -7.14 17.37
N LYS A 152 12.78 -6.05 16.75
CA LYS A 152 13.71 -6.13 15.63
C LYS A 152 14.60 -4.91 15.58
N SER A 153 15.83 -5.11 15.11
CA SER A 153 16.80 -4.05 14.89
C SER A 153 17.46 -4.27 13.53
N THR A 154 17.32 -3.28 12.66
CA THR A 154 17.79 -3.33 11.27
C THR A 154 18.97 -2.39 11.07
N THR A 155 20.07 -2.92 10.57
CA THR A 155 21.20 -2.14 10.06
C THR A 155 21.10 -2.06 8.54
N TYR A 156 21.28 -0.86 8.00
CA TYR A 156 21.28 -0.57 6.57
C TYR A 156 22.72 -0.34 6.12
N ASN A 157 23.22 -1.20 5.23
CA ASN A 157 24.58 -1.19 4.72
C ASN A 157 24.59 -0.89 3.22
N ASN A 158 25.74 -0.40 2.73
CA ASN A 158 25.99 -0.12 1.31
C ASN A 158 24.85 0.68 0.66
N VAL A 159 24.41 1.75 1.33
CA VAL A 159 23.32 2.58 0.82
C VAL A 159 23.83 3.41 -0.34
N THR A 160 23.30 3.17 -1.53
CA THR A 160 23.51 3.99 -2.73
C THR A 160 22.20 4.67 -3.12
N PHE A 161 22.31 5.76 -3.88
CA PHE A 161 21.16 6.52 -4.32
C PHE A 161 21.38 7.06 -5.74
N LYS A 162 20.28 7.19 -6.50
CA LYS A 162 20.27 7.81 -7.82
C LYS A 162 19.19 8.88 -7.86
N HIS A 163 19.49 10.04 -8.43
CA HIS A 163 18.46 11.03 -8.77
C HIS A 163 17.92 10.70 -10.15
N VAL A 164 16.62 10.44 -10.26
CA VAL A 164 15.98 10.09 -11.53
C VAL A 164 14.80 11.01 -11.80
N LEU A 165 14.54 11.25 -13.08
CA LEU A 165 13.41 12.04 -13.54
C LEU A 165 12.44 11.13 -14.26
N LEU A 166 11.22 11.00 -13.73
CA LEU A 166 10.20 10.11 -14.29
C LEU A 166 9.12 10.91 -15.02
N PRO A 167 8.76 10.52 -16.27
CA PRO A 167 7.77 11.24 -17.05
C PRO A 167 6.36 10.92 -16.55
N VAL A 168 5.60 11.98 -16.24
CA VAL A 168 4.19 11.91 -15.86
C VAL A 168 3.40 12.93 -16.66
N TRP A 169 2.25 12.51 -17.17
CA TRP A 169 1.28 13.43 -17.70
C TRP A 169 0.29 13.83 -16.61
N ILE A 170 0.10 15.12 -16.42
CA ILE A 170 -0.84 15.67 -15.44
C ILE A 170 -1.93 16.49 -16.14
N SER A 171 -3.15 16.33 -15.67
CA SER A 171 -4.23 17.25 -15.96
C SER A 171 -5.00 17.58 -14.68
N ALA A 172 -5.38 18.83 -14.56
CA ALA A 172 -6.15 19.33 -13.43
C ALA A 172 -7.43 19.98 -13.97
N TYR A 173 -8.57 19.65 -13.37
CA TYR A 173 -9.84 20.31 -13.68
C TYR A 173 -10.50 20.79 -12.39
N LYS A 174 -11.21 21.92 -12.50
CA LYS A 174 -11.92 22.50 -11.36
C LYS A 174 -13.38 22.06 -11.38
N TYR A 175 -13.85 21.48 -10.29
CA TYR A 175 -15.25 21.11 -10.10
C TYR A 175 -15.72 21.57 -8.72
N ASN A 176 -16.80 22.35 -8.68
CA ASN A 176 -17.37 22.91 -7.45
C ASN A 176 -16.33 23.58 -6.52
N SER A 177 -15.51 24.46 -7.09
CA SER A 177 -14.40 25.16 -6.39
C SER A 177 -13.27 24.27 -5.85
N LYS A 178 -13.30 22.95 -6.08
CA LYS A 178 -12.21 22.02 -5.76
C LYS A 178 -11.45 21.66 -7.04
N VAL A 179 -10.12 21.57 -6.93
CA VAL A 179 -9.25 21.10 -8.02
C VAL A 179 -9.16 19.58 -7.90
N TYR A 180 -9.44 18.89 -9.01
CA TYR A 180 -9.27 17.47 -9.15
C TYR A 180 -8.13 17.23 -10.13
N ARG A 181 -7.20 16.35 -9.75
CA ARG A 181 -6.05 16.01 -10.60
C ARG A 181 -6.13 14.56 -11.04
N PHE A 182 -5.71 14.29 -12.27
CA PHE A 182 -5.33 12.94 -12.67
C PHE A 182 -3.91 12.97 -13.25
N LEU A 183 -3.19 11.90 -12.93
CA LEU A 183 -1.82 11.62 -13.24
C LEU A 183 -1.80 10.38 -14.13
N VAL A 184 -0.96 10.39 -15.15
CA VAL A 184 -0.75 9.24 -16.01
C VAL A 184 0.75 8.95 -16.04
N ASN A 185 1.11 7.70 -15.76
CA ASN A 185 2.47 7.23 -15.92
C ASN A 185 2.87 7.36 -17.40
N GLY A 186 3.91 8.13 -17.70
CA GLY A 186 4.34 8.40 -19.07
C GLY A 186 5.01 7.21 -19.77
N ARG A 187 5.35 6.15 -19.02
CA ARG A 187 5.95 4.92 -19.53
C ARG A 187 4.92 3.81 -19.72
N THR A 188 4.08 3.57 -18.73
CA THR A 188 3.12 2.45 -18.74
C THR A 188 1.70 2.84 -19.15
N GLY A 189 1.34 4.13 -19.05
CA GLY A 189 -0.03 4.61 -19.25
C GLY A 189 -0.96 4.41 -18.05
N GLU A 190 -0.46 3.93 -16.91
CA GLU A 190 -1.25 3.77 -15.68
C GLU A 190 -1.86 5.11 -15.24
N VAL A 191 -3.17 5.12 -14.96
CA VAL A 191 -3.92 6.35 -14.65
C VAL A 191 -4.37 6.37 -13.19
N GLN A 192 -3.91 7.37 -12.46
CA GLN A 192 -4.31 7.60 -11.07
C GLN A 192 -4.88 8.99 -10.90
N GLY A 193 -5.98 9.14 -10.17
CA GLY A 193 -6.56 10.47 -10.04
C GLY A 193 -7.68 10.59 -9.04
N GLU A 194 -8.04 11.84 -8.82
CA GLU A 194 -9.16 12.26 -8.01
C GLU A 194 -10.42 12.24 -8.86
N ARG A 195 -11.46 11.57 -8.35
CA ARG A 195 -12.80 11.60 -8.95
C ARG A 195 -13.80 12.30 -8.02
N PRO A 196 -14.64 13.22 -8.54
CA PRO A 196 -15.74 13.76 -7.77
C PRO A 196 -16.77 12.65 -7.54
N TRP A 197 -17.04 12.37 -6.27
CA TRP A 197 -18.12 11.45 -5.91
C TRP A 197 -19.44 12.18 -5.98
N SER A 198 -20.38 11.66 -6.79
CA SER A 198 -21.73 12.21 -6.88
C SER A 198 -22.53 11.77 -5.66
N TRP A 199 -22.74 12.67 -4.72
CA TRP A 199 -23.57 12.45 -3.53
C TRP A 199 -24.97 11.93 -3.90
N ILE A 200 -25.56 12.42 -4.99
CA ILE A 200 -26.85 11.96 -5.52
C ILE A 200 -26.80 10.47 -5.90
N LYS A 201 -25.74 10.02 -6.58
CA LYS A 201 -25.60 8.59 -6.93
C LYS A 201 -25.43 7.73 -5.68
N ILE A 202 -24.67 8.23 -4.69
CA ILE A 202 -24.47 7.51 -3.41
C ILE A 202 -25.79 7.42 -2.65
N THR A 203 -26.51 8.52 -2.47
CA THR A 203 -27.78 8.55 -1.74
C THR A 203 -28.84 7.69 -2.42
N LEU A 204 -28.97 7.78 -3.75
CA LEU A 204 -29.88 6.93 -4.52
C LEU A 204 -29.55 5.43 -4.33
N THR A 205 -28.27 5.07 -4.37
CA THR A 205 -27.83 3.68 -4.16
C THR A 205 -28.19 3.20 -2.76
N ILE A 206 -27.95 4.03 -1.72
CA ILE A 206 -28.31 3.71 -0.34
C ILE A 206 -29.82 3.52 -0.19
N VAL A 207 -30.63 4.41 -0.79
CA VAL A 207 -32.10 4.34 -0.74
C VAL A 207 -32.63 3.07 -1.41
N ILE A 208 -32.10 2.72 -2.59
CA ILE A 208 -32.48 1.49 -3.29
C ILE A 208 -32.16 0.26 -2.44
N VAL A 209 -30.94 0.18 -1.89
CA VAL A 209 -30.54 -0.95 -1.03
C VAL A 209 -31.43 -1.04 0.21
N ALA A 210 -31.73 0.08 0.86
CA ALA A 210 -32.62 0.11 2.02
C ALA A 210 -34.06 -0.34 1.67
N ALA A 211 -34.58 0.09 0.51
CA ALA A 211 -35.92 -0.31 0.03
C ALA A 211 -36.00 -1.82 -0.26
N VAL A 212 -34.96 -2.39 -0.87
CA VAL A 212 -34.88 -3.84 -1.13
C VAL A 212 -34.85 -4.62 0.19
N ILE A 213 -34.01 -4.23 1.14
CA ILE A 213 -33.95 -4.88 2.46
C ILE A 213 -35.31 -4.77 3.18
N GLY A 214 -35.93 -3.59 3.18
CA GLY A 214 -37.25 -3.39 3.77
C GLY A 214 -38.34 -4.25 3.12
N GLY A 215 -38.34 -4.36 1.80
CA GLY A 215 -39.27 -5.21 1.05
C GLY A 215 -39.09 -6.70 1.35
N ILE A 216 -37.84 -7.16 1.48
CA ILE A 216 -37.52 -8.55 1.87
C ILE A 216 -38.05 -8.83 3.29
N ILE A 217 -37.77 -7.95 4.25
CA ILE A 217 -38.25 -8.11 5.63
C ILE A 217 -39.78 -8.12 5.68
N TRP A 218 -40.44 -7.22 4.96
CA TRP A 218 -41.89 -7.17 4.89
C TRP A 218 -42.50 -8.44 4.27
N TYR A 219 -41.88 -8.98 3.21
CA TYR A 219 -42.32 -10.21 2.58
C TYR A 219 -42.19 -11.43 3.51
N PHE A 220 -41.10 -11.53 4.29
CA PHE A 220 -40.90 -12.63 5.23
C PHE A 220 -41.71 -12.50 6.53
N ASN A 221 -42.15 -11.28 6.88
CA ASN A 221 -43.00 -11.02 8.05
C ASN A 221 -44.50 -11.06 7.75
N ARG A 222 -44.90 -11.39 6.51
CA ARG A 222 -46.29 -11.54 6.08
C ARG A 222 -46.63 -13.00 5.85
#